data_AF-A0A6S7JXW4-F1
#
_entry.id   AF-A0A6S7JXW4-F1
#
_cell.length_a   1.000
_cell.length_b   1.000
_cell.length_c   1.000
_cell.angle_alpha   90.00
_cell.angle_beta   90.00
_cell.angle_gamma   90.00
#
_symmetry.space_group_name_H-M   'P 1'
#
loop_
_entity.id
_entity.type
_entity.pdbx_description
1 polymer ?
#
loop_
_entity_poly.entity_id
_entity_poly.type
_entity_poly.pdbx_seq_one_letter_code
_entity_poly.pdbx_strand_id
1 'polypeptide(L)'
;MFRSRKTVKEFVALMSIPFMFSIFVIYSYHTSTETEIYMYLKRHSATRKHLKPRISSSGKIELLLFVGIHSAPSRLDRRNAMRETWMKECQSNSNAVCRFFTDGQEPNGQALQGEKRIKLENERRVHEDLLLTEVPGGVNFAVKYLWMLQWAKERYDFQYFLRLDDDYFICFDKLMLELEIIRPREKFQWGWLHCDRKVTEAFGCQ
;
A
#
# COMPACT_ATOMS: atom_id res chain seq x y z
N MET A 1 37.54 -47.01 37.47
CA MET A 1 36.59 -45.92 37.79
C MET A 1 36.82 -44.78 36.80
N PHE A 2 36.22 -44.82 35.60
CA PHE A 2 36.39 -43.79 34.56
C PHE A 2 35.23 -42.79 34.64
N ARG A 3 35.53 -41.55 35.03
CA ARG A 3 34.57 -40.44 35.11
C ARG A 3 34.74 -39.56 33.87
N SER A 4 33.88 -39.73 32.89
CA SER A 4 33.85 -38.86 31.70
C SER A 4 33.20 -37.51 32.05
N ARG A 5 34.00 -36.44 32.03
CA ARG A 5 33.51 -35.06 32.08
C ARG A 5 33.06 -34.66 30.68
N LYS A 6 31.77 -34.83 30.37
CA LYS A 6 31.16 -34.07 29.28
C LYS A 6 31.13 -32.60 29.69
N THR A 7 31.92 -31.78 29.01
CA THR A 7 32.02 -30.34 29.27
C THR A 7 30.71 -29.63 28.89
N VAL A 8 30.30 -28.65 29.68
CA VAL A 8 29.07 -27.84 29.54
C VAL A 8 28.77 -27.40 28.09
N LYS A 9 29.80 -27.18 27.26
CA LYS A 9 29.68 -26.86 25.83
C LYS A 9 28.92 -27.92 25.00
N GLU A 10 29.09 -29.21 25.29
CA GLU A 10 28.39 -30.30 24.59
C GLU A 10 26.91 -30.35 24.97
N PHE A 11 26.58 -30.07 26.23
CA PHE A 11 25.20 -30.00 26.71
C PHE A 11 24.43 -28.81 26.12
N VAL A 12 25.09 -27.65 25.97
CA VAL A 12 24.49 -26.47 25.34
C VAL A 12 24.23 -26.71 23.84
N ALA A 13 25.14 -27.41 23.14
CA ALA A 13 24.95 -27.78 21.74
C ALA A 13 23.82 -28.83 21.54
N LEU A 14 23.67 -29.79 22.46
CA LEU A 14 22.63 -30.81 22.40
C LEU A 14 21.21 -30.26 22.65
N MET A 15 21.08 -29.17 23.42
CA MET A 15 19.79 -28.51 23.67
C MET A 15 19.42 -27.48 22.59
N SER A 16 20.41 -26.90 21.89
CA SER A 16 20.15 -25.88 20.85
C SER A 16 19.67 -26.48 19.53
N ILE A 17 20.14 -27.67 19.16
CA ILE A 17 19.75 -28.37 17.92
C ILE A 17 18.23 -28.68 17.85
N PRO A 18 17.59 -29.32 18.86
CA PRO A 18 16.15 -29.60 18.81
C PRO A 18 15.28 -28.33 18.87
N PHE A 19 15.77 -27.26 19.51
CA PHE A 19 15.08 -25.97 19.54
C PHE A 19 15.15 -25.24 18.18
N MET A 20 16.31 -25.28 17.52
CA MET A 20 16.45 -24.74 16.16
C MET A 20 15.63 -25.55 15.15
N PHE A 21 15.56 -26.87 15.33
CA PHE A 21 14.74 -27.74 14.47
C PHE A 21 13.23 -27.48 14.69
N SER A 22 12.77 -27.30 15.93
CA SER A 22 11.36 -27.00 16.19
C SER A 22 10.96 -25.62 15.66
N ILE A 23 11.81 -24.60 15.80
CA ILE A 23 11.60 -23.28 15.17
C ILE A 23 11.52 -23.42 13.66
N PHE A 24 12.44 -24.17 13.05
CA PHE A 24 12.44 -24.41 11.60
C PHE A 24 11.16 -25.10 11.14
N VAL A 25 10.73 -26.17 11.83
CA VAL A 25 9.49 -26.89 11.53
C VAL A 25 8.28 -25.97 11.67
N ILE A 26 8.15 -25.20 12.75
CA ILE A 26 7.04 -24.25 12.95
C ILE A 26 7.04 -23.18 11.85
N TYR A 27 8.20 -22.63 11.49
CA TYR A 27 8.32 -21.66 10.41
C TYR A 27 7.95 -22.26 9.05
N SER A 28 8.40 -23.48 8.75
CA SER A 28 8.04 -24.20 7.52
C SER A 28 6.54 -24.52 7.45
N TYR A 29 5.92 -24.95 8.55
CA TYR A 29 4.47 -25.15 8.59
C TYR A 29 3.71 -23.84 8.43
N HIS A 30 4.12 -22.77 9.09
CA HIS A 30 3.46 -21.47 9.01
C HIS A 30 3.54 -20.90 7.58
N THR A 31 4.72 -20.89 6.97
CA THR A 31 4.93 -20.46 5.58
C THR A 31 4.16 -21.33 4.58
N SER A 32 4.07 -22.65 4.81
CA SER A 32 3.25 -23.56 3.99
C SER A 32 1.77 -23.22 4.08
N THR A 33 1.24 -22.95 5.28
CA THR A 33 -0.18 -22.61 5.47
C THR A 33 -0.54 -21.28 4.84
N GLU A 34 0.30 -20.24 4.98
CA GLU A 34 0.06 -18.95 4.31
C GLU A 34 0.05 -19.10 2.77
N THR A 35 0.94 -19.94 2.24
CA THR A 35 1.02 -20.19 0.80
C THR A 35 -0.23 -20.93 0.31
N GLU A 36 -0.68 -21.96 1.01
CA GLU A 36 -1.92 -22.70 0.67
C GLU A 36 -3.16 -21.78 0.72
N ILE A 37 -3.29 -20.95 1.76
CA ILE A 37 -4.39 -19.98 1.86
C ILE A 37 -4.31 -18.98 0.71
N TYR A 38 -3.14 -18.41 0.42
CA TYR A 38 -2.97 -17.49 -0.70
C TYR A 38 -3.35 -18.14 -2.03
N MET A 39 -2.93 -19.37 -2.28
CA MET A 39 -3.24 -20.11 -3.51
C MET A 39 -4.73 -20.46 -3.61
N TYR A 40 -5.36 -20.83 -2.49
CA TYR A 40 -6.81 -21.06 -2.41
C TYR A 40 -7.61 -19.79 -2.74
N LEU A 41 -7.24 -18.66 -2.14
CA LEU A 41 -7.89 -17.37 -2.36
C LEU A 41 -7.70 -16.89 -3.81
N LYS A 42 -6.47 -17.03 -4.32
CA LYS A 42 -6.13 -16.68 -5.71
C LYS A 42 -6.96 -17.47 -6.73
N ARG A 43 -7.17 -18.78 -6.47
CA ARG A 43 -8.00 -19.65 -7.32
C ARG A 43 -9.46 -19.18 -7.38
N HIS A 44 -10.00 -18.68 -6.27
CA HIS A 44 -11.39 -18.21 -6.20
C HIS A 44 -11.59 -16.78 -6.72
N SER A 45 -10.57 -15.91 -6.68
CA SER A 45 -10.64 -14.54 -7.20
C SER A 45 -10.37 -14.43 -8.71
N ALA A 46 -9.61 -15.37 -9.30
CA ALA A 46 -9.26 -15.37 -10.73
C ALA A 46 -10.48 -15.32 -11.70
N THR A 47 -11.66 -15.72 -11.24
CA THR A 47 -12.93 -15.65 -11.98
C THR A 47 -13.51 -14.24 -12.12
N ARG A 48 -12.99 -13.22 -11.41
CA ARG A 48 -13.52 -11.85 -11.42
C ARG A 48 -12.70 -10.82 -12.21
N LYS A 49 -11.51 -11.18 -12.75
CA LYS A 49 -10.55 -10.24 -13.36
C LYS A 49 -11.04 -9.49 -14.62
N HIS A 50 -12.20 -9.83 -15.19
CA HIS A 50 -12.75 -9.22 -16.41
C HIS A 50 -14.16 -8.63 -16.26
N LEU A 51 -14.56 -8.29 -15.04
CA LEU A 51 -15.85 -7.63 -14.84
C LEU A 51 -15.76 -6.15 -15.25
N LYS A 52 -16.75 -5.72 -16.06
CA LYS A 52 -16.93 -4.30 -16.42
C LYS A 52 -17.05 -3.45 -15.14
N PRO A 53 -16.59 -2.19 -15.17
CA PRO A 53 -16.77 -1.27 -14.04
C PRO A 53 -18.24 -1.19 -13.66
N ARG A 54 -18.55 -1.40 -12.38
CA ARG A 54 -19.91 -1.18 -11.87
C ARG A 54 -20.12 0.31 -11.64
N ILE A 55 -21.34 0.78 -11.89
CA ILE A 55 -21.73 2.16 -11.65
C ILE A 55 -22.68 2.17 -10.47
N SER A 56 -22.38 2.99 -9.46
CA SER A 56 -23.21 3.12 -8.27
C SER A 56 -24.50 3.88 -8.57
N SER A 57 -25.43 3.88 -7.62
CA SER A 57 -26.65 4.69 -7.69
C SER A 57 -26.38 6.19 -7.84
N SER A 58 -25.19 6.65 -7.45
CA SER A 58 -24.75 8.05 -7.61
C SER A 58 -24.12 8.35 -8.99
N GLY A 59 -24.08 7.37 -9.90
CA GLY A 59 -23.49 7.52 -11.23
C GLY A 59 -21.95 7.46 -11.27
N LYS A 60 -21.31 7.12 -10.14
CA LYS A 60 -19.85 7.00 -10.02
C LYS A 60 -19.38 5.57 -10.25
N ILE A 61 -18.14 5.41 -10.69
CA ILE A 61 -17.51 4.08 -10.81
C ILE A 61 -17.31 3.50 -9.41
N GLU A 62 -17.82 2.30 -9.19
CA GLU A 62 -17.61 1.51 -7.98
C GLU A 62 -16.24 0.83 -8.02
N LEU A 63 -15.48 0.98 -6.94
CA LEU A 63 -14.17 0.36 -6.76
C LEU A 63 -14.12 -0.37 -5.42
N LEU A 64 -13.32 -1.43 -5.36
CA LEU A 64 -12.89 -1.99 -4.09
C LEU A 64 -11.86 -1.06 -3.44
N LEU A 65 -10.88 -0.60 -4.22
CA LEU A 65 -9.73 0.14 -3.70
C LEU A 65 -9.40 1.37 -4.54
N PHE A 66 -9.34 2.54 -3.91
CA PHE A 66 -8.66 3.71 -4.46
C PHE A 66 -7.29 3.88 -3.79
N VAL A 67 -6.24 4.02 -4.58
CA VAL A 67 -4.87 4.24 -4.10
C VAL A 67 -4.41 5.64 -4.50
N GLY A 68 -4.19 6.48 -3.49
CA GLY A 68 -3.63 7.82 -3.66
C GLY A 68 -2.15 7.85 -3.26
N ILE A 69 -1.28 8.14 -4.22
CA ILE A 69 0.16 8.13 -4.04
C ILE A 69 0.66 9.57 -3.99
N HIS A 70 1.15 10.01 -2.84
CA HIS A 70 1.78 11.30 -2.70
C HIS A 70 3.21 11.25 -3.28
N SER A 71 3.53 12.18 -4.18
CA SER A 71 4.84 12.32 -4.81
C SER A 71 5.22 13.80 -4.88
N ALA A 72 6.41 14.10 -5.38
CA ALA A 72 6.89 15.47 -5.57
C ALA A 72 7.24 15.75 -7.05
N PRO A 73 7.19 17.01 -7.50
CA PRO A 73 7.40 17.37 -8.91
C PRO A 73 8.64 16.73 -9.56
N SER A 74 9.74 16.69 -8.81
CA SER A 74 11.04 16.19 -9.25
C SER A 74 11.18 14.66 -9.24
N ARG A 75 10.23 13.91 -8.67
CA ARG A 75 10.34 12.46 -8.44
C ARG A 75 9.79 11.59 -9.58
N LEU A 76 10.10 11.98 -10.82
CA LEU A 76 9.70 11.23 -12.01
C LEU A 76 10.27 9.80 -11.99
N ASP A 77 11.51 9.65 -11.53
CA ASP A 77 12.20 8.38 -11.35
C ASP A 77 11.40 7.39 -10.47
N ARG A 78 10.93 7.85 -9.30
CA ARG A 78 10.12 7.03 -8.39
C ARG A 78 8.78 6.65 -8.99
N ARG A 79 8.10 7.60 -9.64
CA ARG A 79 6.82 7.33 -10.32
C ARG A 79 6.98 6.32 -11.45
N ASN A 80 8.03 6.43 -12.25
CA ASN A 80 8.33 5.45 -13.31
C ASN A 80 8.66 4.08 -12.73
N ALA A 81 9.48 4.00 -11.68
CA ALA A 81 9.75 2.73 -11.01
C ALA A 81 8.47 2.06 -10.49
N MET A 82 7.51 2.81 -9.96
CA MET A 82 6.20 2.27 -9.58
C MET A 82 5.40 1.77 -10.80
N ARG A 83 5.33 2.56 -11.88
CA ARG A 83 4.66 2.17 -13.15
C ARG A 83 5.22 0.89 -13.75
N GLU A 84 6.54 0.71 -13.69
CA GLU A 84 7.25 -0.46 -14.21
C GLU A 84 7.14 -1.69 -13.29
N THR A 85 6.72 -1.49 -12.04
CA THR A 85 6.59 -2.54 -11.03
C THR A 85 5.13 -2.77 -10.64
N TRP A 86 4.75 -2.56 -9.39
CA TRP A 86 3.47 -3.00 -8.81
C TRP A 86 2.25 -2.22 -9.31
N MET A 87 2.46 -1.04 -9.89
CA MET A 87 1.35 -0.20 -10.35
C MET A 87 0.75 -0.71 -11.67
N LYS A 88 1.49 -1.52 -12.46
CA LYS A 88 0.95 -2.15 -13.67
C LYS A 88 -0.19 -3.11 -13.32
N GLU A 89 -0.10 -3.85 -12.21
CA GLU A 89 -1.17 -4.73 -11.74
C GLU A 89 -2.40 -3.90 -11.37
N CYS A 90 -2.21 -2.73 -10.74
CA CYS A 90 -3.29 -1.81 -10.43
C CYS A 90 -3.96 -1.25 -11.69
N GLN A 91 -3.19 -0.79 -12.68
CA GLN A 91 -3.72 -0.26 -13.94
C GLN A 91 -4.49 -1.31 -14.75
N SER A 92 -4.16 -2.60 -14.59
CA SER A 92 -4.87 -3.71 -15.22
C SER A 92 -6.14 -4.16 -14.47
N ASN A 93 -6.40 -3.63 -13.27
CA ASN A 93 -7.48 -4.08 -12.41
C ASN A 93 -8.72 -3.17 -12.53
N SER A 94 -9.87 -3.72 -12.94
CA SER A 94 -11.10 -2.94 -13.12
C SER A 94 -11.78 -2.51 -11.81
N ASN A 95 -11.34 -3.05 -10.66
CA ASN A 95 -11.91 -2.80 -9.35
C ASN A 95 -10.99 -1.94 -8.46
N ALA A 96 -9.93 -1.37 -9.05
CA ALA A 96 -9.03 -0.47 -8.35
C ALA A 96 -8.55 0.66 -9.25
N VAL A 97 -8.16 1.78 -8.64
CA VAL A 97 -7.55 2.93 -9.34
C VAL A 97 -6.35 3.40 -8.53
N CYS A 98 -5.21 3.59 -9.20
CA CYS A 98 -4.01 4.18 -8.61
C CYS A 98 -3.69 5.50 -9.31
N ARG A 99 -3.50 6.57 -8.51
CA ARG A 99 -3.17 7.92 -9.01
C ARG A 99 -2.07 8.55 -8.19
N PHE A 100 -1.16 9.24 -8.87
CA PHE A 100 -0.17 10.11 -8.26
C PHE A 100 -0.76 11.51 -8.01
N PHE A 101 -0.37 12.08 -6.89
CA PHE A 101 -0.70 13.44 -6.48
C PHE A 101 0.61 14.17 -6.19
N THR A 102 0.85 15.26 -6.90
CA THR A 102 2.06 16.07 -6.76
C THR A 102 1.71 17.55 -6.74
N ASP A 103 2.62 18.36 -6.21
CA ASP A 103 2.43 19.80 -6.10
C ASP A 103 2.33 20.45 -7.49
N GLY A 104 1.28 21.25 -7.70
CA GLY A 104 1.13 22.11 -8.89
C GLY A 104 1.69 23.51 -8.72
N GLN A 105 2.01 23.89 -7.47
CA GLN A 105 2.43 25.22 -7.05
C GLN A 105 3.67 25.14 -6.14
N GLU A 106 4.52 26.15 -6.21
CA GLU A 106 5.62 26.38 -5.26
C GLU A 106 5.07 26.77 -3.87
N PRO A 107 5.90 26.78 -2.80
CA PRO A 107 5.44 27.11 -1.45
C PRO A 107 4.86 28.52 -1.25
N ASN A 108 5.21 29.45 -2.15
CA ASN A 108 4.65 30.79 -2.17
C ASN A 108 3.27 30.87 -2.88
N GLY A 109 2.68 29.73 -3.26
CA GLY A 109 1.38 29.65 -3.95
C GLY A 109 1.43 29.97 -5.44
N GLN A 110 2.60 30.28 -5.99
CA GLN A 110 2.73 30.50 -7.42
C GLN A 110 2.78 29.17 -8.17
N ALA A 111 2.23 29.11 -9.37
CA ALA A 111 2.34 27.93 -10.22
C ALA A 111 3.82 27.56 -10.45
N LEU A 112 4.12 26.26 -10.52
CA LEU A 112 5.45 25.80 -10.94
C LEU A 112 5.81 26.44 -12.30
N GLN A 113 7.07 26.83 -12.47
CA GLN A 113 7.54 27.50 -13.68
C GLN A 113 8.68 26.74 -14.37
N GLY A 114 8.96 27.14 -15.61
CA GLY A 114 10.07 26.65 -16.40
C GLY A 114 10.01 25.16 -16.67
N GLU A 115 11.19 24.53 -16.65
CA GLU A 115 11.37 23.13 -17.05
C GLU A 115 10.57 22.15 -16.18
N LYS A 116 10.41 22.41 -14.88
CA LYS A 116 9.64 21.57 -13.96
C LYS A 116 8.18 21.44 -14.39
N ARG A 117 7.56 22.57 -14.74
CA ARG A 117 6.16 22.64 -15.19
C ARG A 117 5.96 21.88 -16.49
N ILE A 118 6.85 22.11 -17.47
CA ILE A 118 6.80 21.45 -18.79
C ILE A 118 6.94 19.93 -18.65
N LYS A 119 7.91 19.46 -17.85
CA LYS A 119 8.10 18.02 -17.61
C LYS A 119 6.88 17.38 -16.97
N LEU A 120 6.30 18.01 -15.96
CA LEU A 120 5.09 17.50 -15.30
C LEU A 120 3.86 17.48 -16.21
N GLU A 121 3.66 18.52 -17.01
CA GLU A 121 2.53 18.56 -17.96
C GLU A 121 2.66 17.49 -19.04
N ASN A 122 3.87 17.26 -19.53
CA ASN A 122 4.17 16.17 -20.47
C ASN A 122 3.92 14.81 -19.83
N GLU A 123 4.45 14.57 -18.62
CA GLU A 123 4.21 13.32 -17.89
C GLU A 123 2.71 13.07 -17.68
N ARG A 124 1.96 14.09 -17.23
CA ARG A 124 0.52 14.00 -17.04
C ARG A 124 -0.22 13.63 -18.32
N ARG A 125 0.17 14.22 -19.46
CA ARG A 125 -0.43 13.90 -20.77
C ARG A 125 -0.13 12.48 -21.22
N VAL A 126 1.06 11.97 -20.92
CA VAL A 126 1.50 10.64 -21.36
C VAL A 126 0.87 9.52 -20.53
N HIS A 127 0.78 9.70 -19.22
CA HIS A 127 0.39 8.61 -18.31
C HIS A 127 -1.04 8.70 -17.78
N GLU A 128 -1.67 9.88 -17.82
CA GLU A 128 -3.04 10.14 -17.34
C GLU A 128 -3.30 9.73 -15.87
N ASP A 129 -2.24 9.46 -15.11
CA ASP A 129 -2.27 8.99 -13.72
C ASP A 129 -1.77 10.03 -12.71
N LEU A 130 -1.32 11.19 -13.20
CA LEU A 130 -0.70 12.25 -12.40
C LEU A 130 -1.63 13.45 -12.23
N LEU A 131 -1.91 13.82 -10.99
CA LEU A 131 -2.71 14.98 -10.63
C LEU A 131 -1.84 16.05 -9.96
N LEU A 132 -2.06 17.29 -10.38
CA LEU A 132 -1.43 18.46 -9.78
C LEU A 132 -2.38 19.02 -8.74
N THR A 133 -1.95 19.05 -7.47
CA THR A 133 -2.76 19.60 -6.38
C THR A 133 -2.78 21.12 -6.45
N GLU A 134 -3.90 21.71 -6.07
CA GLU A 134 -4.02 23.16 -5.87
C GLU A 134 -3.46 23.61 -4.52
N VAL A 135 -3.17 22.65 -3.62
CA VAL A 135 -2.50 22.91 -2.36
C VAL A 135 -1.05 23.35 -2.66
N PRO A 136 -0.60 24.51 -2.13
CA PRO A 136 0.78 24.97 -2.33
C PRO A 136 1.81 23.95 -1.85
N GLY A 137 2.98 23.95 -2.50
CA GLY A 137 4.12 23.13 -2.08
C GLY A 137 4.54 23.41 -0.64
N GLY A 138 5.15 22.44 0.04
CA GLY A 138 5.60 22.63 1.43
C GLY A 138 4.51 22.84 2.48
N VAL A 139 3.22 22.81 2.11
CA VAL A 139 2.08 22.82 3.04
C VAL A 139 1.94 21.48 3.75
N ASN A 140 1.30 21.48 4.92
CA ASN A 140 1.00 20.33 5.77
C ASN A 140 0.43 19.14 4.97
N PHE A 141 1.06 17.98 5.10
CA PHE A 141 0.64 16.71 4.48
C PHE A 141 -0.81 16.33 4.79
N ALA A 142 -1.36 16.75 5.93
CA ALA A 142 -2.77 16.53 6.27
C ALA A 142 -3.71 17.23 5.28
N VAL A 143 -3.39 18.46 4.85
CA VAL A 143 -4.21 19.20 3.87
C VAL A 143 -4.14 18.52 2.50
N LYS A 144 -2.94 18.08 2.10
CA LYS A 144 -2.76 17.32 0.85
C LYS A 144 -3.52 15.99 0.88
N TYR A 145 -3.54 15.31 2.01
CA TYR A 145 -4.31 14.09 2.23
C TYR A 145 -5.83 14.35 2.10
N LEU A 146 -6.34 15.39 2.74
CA LEU A 146 -7.76 15.75 2.65
C LEU A 146 -8.16 16.10 1.21
N TRP A 147 -7.33 16.87 0.49
CA TRP A 147 -7.57 17.19 -0.91
C TRP A 147 -7.61 15.94 -1.78
N MET A 148 -6.65 15.02 -1.60
CA MET A 148 -6.59 13.74 -2.30
C MET A 148 -7.86 12.90 -2.06
N LEU A 149 -8.30 12.80 -0.81
CA LEU A 149 -9.49 12.04 -0.43
C LEU A 149 -10.77 12.67 -1.03
N GLN A 150 -10.87 14.00 -0.98
CA GLN A 150 -11.99 14.73 -1.57
C GLN A 150 -12.05 14.51 -3.10
N TRP A 151 -10.93 14.72 -3.79
CA TRP A 151 -10.84 14.52 -5.24
C TRP A 151 -11.28 13.11 -5.66
N ALA A 152 -10.86 12.11 -4.88
CA ALA A 152 -11.25 10.72 -5.11
C ALA A 152 -12.74 10.50 -4.88
N LYS A 153 -13.31 10.97 -3.76
CA LYS A 153 -14.72 10.74 -3.40
C LYS A 153 -15.69 11.48 -4.33
N GLU A 154 -15.27 12.58 -4.95
CA GLU A 154 -16.05 13.26 -5.98
C GLU A 154 -16.23 12.41 -7.25
N ARG A 155 -15.28 11.52 -7.58
CA ARG A 155 -15.22 10.79 -8.86
C ARG A 155 -15.56 9.31 -8.77
N TYR A 156 -15.26 8.70 -7.62
CA TYR A 156 -15.37 7.27 -7.42
C TYR A 156 -16.20 6.98 -6.18
N ASP A 157 -16.83 5.80 -6.19
CA ASP A 157 -17.38 5.20 -4.98
C ASP A 157 -16.54 3.98 -4.62
N PHE A 158 -15.67 4.13 -3.62
CA PHE A 158 -14.72 3.09 -3.23
C PHE A 158 -15.02 2.55 -1.82
N GLN A 159 -14.77 1.26 -1.61
CA GLN A 159 -14.87 0.63 -0.28
C GLN A 159 -13.66 0.93 0.60
N TYR A 160 -12.46 0.92 0.01
CA TYR A 160 -11.21 1.18 0.70
C TYR A 160 -10.45 2.33 0.04
N PHE A 161 -9.77 3.12 0.87
CA PHE A 161 -8.83 4.16 0.44
C PHE A 161 -7.46 3.84 1.04
N LEU A 162 -6.45 3.77 0.19
CA LEU A 162 -5.06 3.57 0.60
C LEU A 162 -4.25 4.80 0.21
N ARG A 163 -3.63 5.44 1.20
CA ARG A 163 -2.64 6.50 0.97
C ARG A 163 -1.23 5.93 1.07
N LEU A 164 -0.37 6.36 0.15
CA LEU A 164 1.04 5.96 0.07
C LEU A 164 1.94 7.16 -0.24
N ASP A 165 3.23 7.01 0.07
CA ASP A 165 4.28 7.83 -0.53
C ASP A 165 4.92 7.09 -1.72
N ASP A 166 5.69 7.81 -2.52
CA ASP A 166 6.30 7.30 -3.76
C ASP A 166 7.54 6.39 -3.57
N ASP A 167 7.88 6.03 -2.33
CA ASP A 167 8.93 5.10 -1.96
C ASP A 167 8.43 3.79 -1.31
N TYR A 168 7.13 3.52 -1.37
CA TYR A 168 6.54 2.25 -0.93
C TYR A 168 6.43 1.23 -2.07
N PHE A 169 6.59 -0.05 -1.72
CA PHE A 169 6.29 -1.17 -2.62
C PHE A 169 5.12 -1.98 -2.06
N ILE A 170 4.21 -2.43 -2.94
CA ILE A 170 3.04 -3.20 -2.55
C ILE A 170 2.96 -4.50 -3.33
N CYS A 171 2.70 -5.60 -2.63
CA CYS A 171 2.21 -6.83 -3.24
C CYS A 171 0.73 -6.68 -3.63
N PHE A 172 0.45 -5.97 -4.72
CA PHE A 172 -0.90 -5.50 -5.09
C PHE A 172 -1.94 -6.63 -5.18
N ASP A 173 -1.59 -7.74 -5.83
CA ASP A 173 -2.46 -8.92 -5.94
C ASP A 173 -2.84 -9.48 -4.56
N LYS A 174 -1.89 -9.56 -3.63
CA LYS A 174 -2.15 -10.03 -2.26
C LYS A 174 -3.06 -9.05 -1.52
N LEU A 175 -2.79 -7.75 -1.64
CA LEU A 175 -3.62 -6.71 -1.04
C LEU A 175 -5.08 -6.80 -1.50
N MET A 176 -5.31 -6.92 -2.81
CA MET A 176 -6.67 -7.02 -3.36
C MET A 176 -7.42 -8.26 -2.84
N LEU A 177 -6.74 -9.41 -2.75
CA LEU A 177 -7.33 -10.64 -2.18
C LEU A 177 -7.70 -10.46 -0.71
N GLU A 178 -6.82 -9.85 0.10
CA GLU A 178 -7.10 -9.61 1.51
C GLU A 178 -8.29 -8.67 1.69
N LEU A 179 -8.35 -7.58 0.92
CA LEU A 179 -9.46 -6.62 1.00
C LEU A 179 -10.80 -7.23 0.55
N GLU A 180 -10.77 -8.11 -0.45
CA GLU A 180 -11.97 -8.73 -1.00
C GLU A 180 -12.56 -9.81 -0.07
N ILE A 181 -11.70 -10.56 0.62
CA ILE A 181 -12.12 -11.80 1.31
C ILE A 181 -11.97 -11.72 2.83
N ILE A 182 -10.96 -11.01 3.34
CA ILE A 182 -10.55 -11.11 4.75
C ILE A 182 -10.91 -9.84 5.53
N ARG A 183 -10.71 -8.66 4.95
CA ARG A 183 -10.79 -7.40 5.71
C ARG A 183 -12.23 -6.93 5.95
N PRO A 184 -12.53 -6.37 7.14
CA PRO A 184 -13.83 -5.77 7.42
C PRO A 184 -14.10 -4.57 6.53
N ARG A 185 -15.36 -4.40 6.10
CA ARG A 185 -15.79 -3.28 5.26
C ARG A 185 -16.12 -2.00 6.03
N GLU A 186 -16.40 -2.13 7.32
CA GLU A 186 -16.80 -1.01 8.16
C GLU A 186 -15.74 -0.71 9.21
N LYS A 187 -15.51 0.59 9.45
CA LYS A 187 -14.61 1.11 10.51
C LYS A 187 -13.22 0.46 10.50
N PHE A 188 -12.72 0.13 9.31
CA PHE A 188 -11.41 -0.50 9.13
C PHE A 188 -10.32 0.55 8.92
N GLN A 189 -9.29 0.48 9.76
CA GLN A 189 -8.03 1.20 9.58
C GLN A 189 -6.90 0.19 9.66
N TRP A 190 -5.93 0.32 8.77
CA TRP A 190 -4.83 -0.61 8.69
C TRP A 190 -3.55 0.10 8.28
N GLY A 191 -2.47 -0.25 8.96
CA GLY A 191 -1.15 0.29 8.78
C GLY A 191 -0.31 0.04 10.01
N TRP A 192 0.84 0.68 10.07
CA TRP A 192 1.63 0.74 11.29
C TRP A 192 1.08 1.87 12.17
N LEU A 193 0.38 1.52 13.24
CA LEU A 193 -0.12 2.51 14.20
C LEU A 193 0.97 2.80 15.22
N HIS A 194 1.44 4.05 15.25
CA HIS A 194 2.29 4.53 16.32
C HIS A 194 1.41 4.99 17.49
N CYS A 195 1.57 4.33 18.63
CA CYS A 195 0.91 4.69 19.87
C CYS A 195 1.89 5.47 20.75
N ASP A 196 1.71 6.79 20.81
CA ASP A 196 2.35 7.63 21.82
C ASP A 196 1.25 8.28 22.66
N ARG A 197 1.16 7.92 23.94
CA ARG A 197 0.14 8.43 24.87
C ARG A 197 0.13 9.96 25.00
N LYS A 198 1.23 10.66 24.65
CA LYS A 198 1.28 12.12 24.65
C LYS A 198 0.66 12.76 23.40
N VAL A 199 0.39 11.96 22.37
CA VAL A 199 -0.09 12.40 21.06
C VAL A 199 -1.45 11.77 20.71
N THR A 200 -1.73 10.55 21.20
CA THR A 200 -2.90 9.76 20.82
C THR A 200 -3.77 9.41 22.03
N GLU A 201 -4.43 10.39 22.65
CA GLU A 201 -5.46 10.11 23.67
C GLU A 201 -6.73 9.49 23.08
N ALA A 202 -6.93 9.55 21.76
CA ALA A 202 -8.22 9.22 21.12
C ALA A 202 -8.29 7.87 20.39
N PHE A 203 -7.20 7.09 20.30
CA PHE A 203 -7.15 5.92 19.41
C PHE A 203 -6.78 4.62 20.12
N GLY A 204 -7.54 4.20 21.14
CA GLY A 204 -7.57 2.81 21.60
C GLY A 204 -6.22 2.13 21.90
N CYS A 205 -5.16 2.90 22.09
CA CYS A 205 -3.83 2.41 22.40
C CYS A 205 -3.85 1.96 23.86
N GLN A 206 -3.98 0.66 24.09
CA GLN A 206 -3.83 0.06 25.42
C GLN A 206 -2.35 0.10 25.84
#